data_AF-A0A0Q8PU60-F1
#
_entry.id   AF-A0A0Q8PU60-F1
#
_cell.length_a   1.000
_cell.length_b   1.000
_cell.length_c   1.000
_cell.angle_alpha   90.00
_cell.angle_beta   90.00
_cell.angle_gamma   90.00
#
_symmetry.space_group_name_H-M   'P 1'
#
loop_
_entity.id
_entity.type
_entity.pdbx_description
1 polymer ?
#
loop_
_entity_poly.entity_id
_entity_poly.type
_entity_poly.pdbx_seq_one_letter_code
_entity_poly.pdbx_strand_id
1 'polypeptide(L)'
;MAVTLFRYADADHLGVLDDRDVAEAADAACSRMEASVRSSAPSPNDSATAIASAMRNQNSAIAEMIDDIRSIGTDKLAGDHPAEDWLADWENLIDLREDYADALTRGEQPVLTIPMTDGMPIIARMDDTADCSVAAELAQPPVPGS
;
A
#
# COMPACT_ATOMS: atom_id res chain seq x y z
N MET A 1 29.74 21.00 35.54
CA MET A 1 29.53 19.67 34.93
C MET A 1 28.11 19.66 34.41
N ALA A 2 27.93 19.74 33.09
CA ALA A 2 26.61 19.67 32.48
C ALA A 2 26.25 18.19 32.28
N VAL A 3 25.17 17.74 32.91
CA VAL A 3 24.60 16.42 32.65
C VAL A 3 23.73 16.57 31.41
N THR A 4 24.21 16.06 30.29
CA THR A 4 23.40 15.95 29.07
C THR A 4 22.37 14.85 29.30
N LEU A 5 21.12 15.25 29.53
CA LEU A 5 19.99 14.33 29.50
C LEU A 5 19.77 13.91 28.04
N PHE A 6 20.24 12.72 27.67
CA PHE A 6 19.76 12.06 26.47
C PHE A 6 18.28 11.72 26.71
N ARG A 7 17.37 12.51 26.11
CA ARG A 7 16.04 11.99 25.80
C ARG A 7 16.24 10.95 24.71
N TYR A 8 16.29 9.69 25.10
CA TYR A 8 15.75 8.65 24.24
C TYR A 8 14.28 9.06 24.06
N ALA A 9 13.95 9.63 22.90
CA ALA A 9 12.60 9.51 22.43
C ALA A 9 12.45 8.01 22.20
N ASP A 10 11.73 7.33 23.09
CA ASP A 10 11.13 6.07 22.74
C ASP A 10 10.50 6.27 21.37
N ALA A 11 10.82 5.40 20.42
CA ALA A 11 10.07 5.31 19.18
C ALA A 11 8.67 4.85 19.60
N ASP A 12 7.83 5.81 19.97
CA ASP A 12 6.40 5.61 20.18
C ASP A 12 5.92 4.83 18.96
N HIS A 13 5.18 3.74 19.20
CA HIS A 13 4.52 2.98 18.14
C HIS A 13 3.61 3.93 17.35
N LEU A 14 4.14 4.50 16.27
CA LEU A 14 3.48 5.50 15.43
C LEU A 14 2.37 4.92 14.56
N GLY A 15 2.20 3.60 14.53
CA GLY A 15 1.77 2.93 13.32
C GLY A 15 0.43 2.24 13.44
N VAL A 16 -0.62 2.84 14.01
CA VAL A 16 -2.00 2.33 13.89
C VAL A 16 -2.98 3.49 13.79
N LEU A 17 -4.07 3.31 13.05
CA LEU A 17 -5.15 4.31 12.98
C LEU A 17 -5.88 4.40 14.32
N ASP A 18 -5.77 5.55 14.99
CA ASP A 18 -6.32 5.77 16.34
C ASP A 18 -7.68 6.47 16.32
N ASP A 19 -7.97 7.26 15.28
CA ASP A 19 -9.27 7.91 15.14
C ASP A 19 -10.31 6.89 14.67
N ARG A 20 -11.39 6.78 15.43
CA ARG A 20 -12.44 5.79 15.16
C ARG A 20 -13.07 5.96 13.78
N ASP A 21 -13.34 7.20 13.35
CA ASP A 21 -13.99 7.44 12.06
C ASP A 21 -13.01 7.12 10.91
N VAL A 22 -11.72 7.38 11.10
CA VAL A 22 -10.67 7.02 10.15
C VAL A 22 -10.50 5.50 10.06
N ALA A 23 -10.39 4.81 11.20
CA ALA A 23 -10.26 3.37 11.26
C ALA A 23 -11.47 2.62 10.67
N GLU A 24 -12.70 3.04 11.00
CA GLU A 24 -13.92 2.43 10.44
C GLU A 24 -14.02 2.61 8.92
N ALA A 25 -13.62 3.78 8.41
CA ALA A 25 -13.60 4.02 6.97
C ALA A 25 -12.50 3.24 6.25
N ALA A 26 -11.31 3.14 6.85
CA ALA A 26 -10.21 2.34 6.34
C ALA A 26 -10.60 0.85 6.26
N ASP A 27 -11.17 0.27 7.32
CA ASP A 27 -11.65 -1.12 7.34
C ASP A 27 -12.68 -1.39 6.23
N ALA A 28 -13.67 -0.51 6.09
CA ALA A 28 -14.70 -0.64 5.08
C ALA A 28 -14.14 -0.51 3.64
N ALA A 29 -13.21 0.42 3.42
CA ALA A 29 -12.56 0.63 2.13
C ALA A 29 -11.62 -0.54 1.78
N CYS A 30 -10.80 -0.99 2.73
CA CYS A 30 -9.94 -2.16 2.60
C CYS A 30 -10.74 -3.40 2.22
N SER A 31 -11.83 -3.70 2.92
CA SER A 31 -12.69 -4.85 2.60
C SER A 31 -13.19 -4.85 1.14
N ARG A 32 -13.56 -3.68 0.59
CA ARG A 32 -13.98 -3.55 -0.82
C ARG A 32 -12.81 -3.69 -1.78
N MET A 33 -11.70 -3.05 -1.47
CA MET A 33 -10.48 -3.10 -2.26
C MET A 33 -9.94 -4.52 -2.36
N GLU A 34 -9.84 -5.23 -1.24
CA GLU A 34 -9.35 -6.61 -1.21
C GLU A 34 -10.23 -7.56 -2.02
N ALA A 35 -11.56 -7.41 -1.95
CA ALA A 35 -12.49 -8.18 -2.78
C ALA A 35 -12.24 -7.94 -4.27
N SER A 36 -12.02 -6.68 -4.65
CA SER A 36 -11.73 -6.28 -6.04
C SER A 36 -10.37 -6.79 -6.51
N VAL A 37 -9.34 -6.69 -5.66
CA VAL A 37 -7.99 -7.20 -5.92
C VAL A 37 -8.01 -8.70 -6.19
N ARG A 38 -8.67 -9.48 -5.33
CA ARG A 38 -8.80 -10.94 -5.49
C ARG A 38 -9.60 -11.31 -6.73
N SER A 39 -10.66 -10.55 -7.06
CA SER A 39 -11.45 -10.80 -8.28
C SER A 39 -10.68 -10.55 -9.57
N SER A 40 -9.65 -9.72 -9.51
CA SER A 40 -8.78 -9.36 -10.64
C SER A 40 -7.43 -10.08 -10.61
N ALA A 41 -7.26 -11.09 -9.76
CA ALA A 41 -5.99 -11.78 -9.60
C ALA A 41 -5.54 -12.45 -10.92
N PRO A 42 -4.36 -12.10 -11.47
CA PRO A 42 -3.84 -12.74 -12.67
C PRO A 42 -3.40 -14.19 -12.44
N SER A 43 -3.42 -15.00 -13.50
CA SER A 43 -2.80 -16.34 -13.51
C SER A 43 -1.33 -16.26 -13.94
N PRO A 44 -0.42 -17.08 -13.39
CA PRO A 44 0.96 -17.20 -13.89
C PRO A 44 1.04 -17.66 -15.36
N ASN A 45 0.00 -18.32 -15.86
CA ASN A 45 -0.11 -18.77 -17.25
C ASN A 45 -0.63 -17.68 -18.21
N ASP A 46 -1.02 -16.52 -17.69
CA ASP A 46 -1.50 -15.43 -18.50
C ASP A 46 -0.36 -14.78 -19.31
N SER A 47 -0.73 -14.19 -20.45
CA SER A 47 0.23 -13.37 -21.21
C SER A 47 0.69 -12.16 -20.40
N ALA A 48 1.88 -11.63 -20.68
CA ALA A 48 2.39 -10.41 -20.04
C ALA A 48 1.39 -9.23 -20.14
N THR A 49 0.68 -9.10 -21.26
CA THR A 49 -0.36 -8.07 -21.44
C THR A 49 -1.57 -8.29 -20.54
N ALA A 50 -2.00 -9.54 -20.36
CA ALA A 50 -3.10 -9.88 -19.46
C ALA A 50 -2.71 -9.67 -17.99
N ILE A 51 -1.49 -10.06 -17.59
CA ILE A 51 -0.94 -9.78 -16.25
C ILE A 51 -0.89 -8.27 -15.99
N ALA A 52 -0.33 -7.49 -16.93
CA ALA A 52 -0.29 -6.03 -16.80
C ALA A 52 -1.69 -5.43 -16.68
N SER A 53 -2.67 -5.89 -17.47
CA SER A 53 -4.06 -5.42 -17.37
C SER A 53 -4.69 -5.74 -16.02
N ALA A 54 -4.45 -6.94 -15.49
CA ALA A 54 -4.95 -7.35 -14.18
C ALA A 54 -4.33 -6.50 -13.05
N MET A 55 -3.02 -6.24 -13.11
CA MET A 55 -2.34 -5.37 -12.16
C MET A 55 -2.92 -3.95 -12.15
N ARG A 56 -3.23 -3.37 -13.32
CA ARG A 56 -3.86 -2.04 -13.42
C ARG A 56 -5.28 -2.01 -12.85
N ASN A 57 -6.04 -3.09 -13.01
CA ASN A 57 -7.36 -3.21 -12.37
C ASN A 57 -7.22 -3.27 -10.84
N GLN A 58 -6.24 -4.02 -10.33
CA GLN A 58 -5.92 -4.04 -8.90
C GLN A 58 -5.48 -2.65 -8.40
N ASN A 59 -4.64 -1.93 -9.15
CA ASN A 59 -4.20 -0.57 -8.81
C ASN A 59 -5.37 0.42 -8.78
N SER A 60 -6.33 0.28 -9.69
CA SER A 60 -7.56 1.09 -9.69
C SER A 60 -8.38 0.87 -8.41
N ALA A 61 -8.49 -0.38 -7.93
CA ALA A 61 -9.16 -0.67 -6.65
C ALA A 61 -8.43 -0.07 -5.44
N ILE A 62 -7.09 -0.01 -5.46
CA ILE A 62 -6.30 0.67 -4.42
C ILE A 62 -6.54 2.18 -4.49
N ALA A 63 -6.55 2.77 -5.68
CA ALA A 63 -6.82 4.20 -5.84
C ALA A 63 -8.23 4.57 -5.33
N GLU A 64 -9.24 3.75 -5.62
CA GLU A 64 -10.60 3.92 -5.09
C GLU A 64 -10.63 3.84 -3.54
N MET A 65 -9.86 2.93 -2.94
CA MET A 65 -9.71 2.85 -1.48
C MET A 65 -9.14 4.14 -0.89
N ILE A 66 -8.08 4.67 -1.50
CA ILE A 66 -7.42 5.91 -1.06
C ILE A 66 -8.41 7.08 -1.16
N ASP A 67 -9.14 7.18 -2.28
CA ASP A 67 -10.14 8.24 -2.49
C ASP A 67 -11.30 8.15 -1.49
N ASP A 68 -11.79 6.94 -1.21
CA ASP A 68 -12.84 6.69 -0.20
C ASP A 68 -12.39 7.17 1.19
N ILE A 69 -11.16 6.86 1.60
CA ILE A 69 -10.62 7.30 2.90
C ILE A 69 -10.39 8.81 2.92
N ARG A 70 -9.85 9.39 1.83
CA ARG A 70 -9.67 10.85 1.71
C ARG A 70 -10.99 11.62 1.76
N SER A 71 -12.10 11.01 1.36
CA SER A 71 -13.43 11.64 1.41
C SER A 71 -13.90 12.01 2.82
N ILE A 72 -13.28 11.44 3.87
CA ILE A 72 -13.54 11.76 5.28
C ILE A 72 -13.13 13.21 5.62
N GLY A 73 -12.16 13.75 4.86
CA GLY A 73 -11.67 15.12 5.00
C GLY A 73 -10.25 15.18 5.57
N THR A 74 -9.45 16.09 5.01
CA THR A 74 -8.04 16.29 5.34
C THR A 74 -7.80 16.64 6.80
N ASP A 75 -8.70 17.39 7.43
CA ASP A 75 -8.55 17.79 8.84
C ASP A 75 -8.65 16.59 9.79
N LYS A 76 -9.46 15.59 9.46
CA LYS A 76 -9.58 14.36 10.25
C LYS A 76 -8.36 13.46 10.07
N LEU A 77 -7.92 13.28 8.82
CA LEU A 77 -6.73 12.48 8.51
C LEU A 77 -5.46 13.08 9.13
N ALA A 78 -5.28 14.39 9.05
CA ALA A 78 -4.15 15.07 9.70
C ALA A 78 -4.20 14.98 11.23
N GLY A 79 -5.39 14.75 11.81
CA GLY A 79 -5.58 14.50 13.23
C GLY A 79 -5.19 13.09 13.67
N ASP A 80 -5.17 12.13 12.75
CA ASP A 80 -4.75 10.75 12.94
C ASP A 80 -3.40 10.54 12.23
N HIS A 81 -2.32 10.91 12.92
CA HIS A 81 -0.99 11.08 12.33
C HIS A 81 -0.52 9.99 11.35
N PRO A 82 -0.71 8.67 11.58
CA PRO A 82 -0.28 7.66 10.62
C PRO A 82 -1.09 7.61 9.32
N ALA A 83 -2.30 8.18 9.28
CA ALA A 83 -3.22 8.01 8.17
C ALA A 83 -2.67 8.56 6.85
N GLU A 84 -2.09 9.77 6.84
CA GLU A 84 -1.56 10.36 5.61
C GLU A 84 -0.34 9.61 5.07
N ASP A 85 0.58 9.21 5.95
CA ASP A 85 1.77 8.44 5.59
C ASP A 85 1.40 7.04 5.08
N TRP A 86 0.38 6.42 5.68
CA TRP A 86 -0.12 5.12 5.26
C TRP A 86 -0.77 5.19 3.87
N LEU A 87 -1.57 6.22 3.60
CA LEU A 87 -2.12 6.45 2.27
C LEU A 87 -1.02 6.71 1.23
N ALA A 88 0.03 7.46 1.60
CA ALA A 88 1.17 7.70 0.73
C ALA A 88 1.95 6.39 0.41
N ASP A 89 2.04 5.45 1.36
CA ASP A 89 2.64 4.13 1.11
C ASP A 89 1.82 3.33 0.08
N TRP A 90 0.49 3.41 0.11
CA TRP A 90 -0.37 2.82 -0.93
C TRP A 90 -0.18 3.47 -2.30
N GLU A 91 -0.05 4.80 -2.37
CA GLU A 91 0.25 5.51 -3.62
C GLU A 91 1.60 5.08 -4.20
N ASN A 92 2.63 4.99 -3.36
CA ASN A 92 3.95 4.49 -3.75
C ASN A 92 3.87 3.07 -4.32
N LEU A 93 3.05 2.19 -3.73
CA LEU A 93 2.85 0.83 -4.24
C LEU A 93 2.17 0.82 -5.62
N ILE A 94 1.18 1.70 -5.86
CA ILE A 94 0.55 1.86 -7.18
C ILE A 94 1.61 2.23 -8.23
N ASP A 95 2.42 3.26 -7.95
CA ASP A 95 3.43 3.75 -8.91
C ASP A 95 4.44 2.67 -9.29
N LEU A 96 4.97 1.94 -8.29
CA LEU A 96 5.89 0.83 -8.52
C LEU A 96 5.26 -0.28 -9.38
N ARG A 97 3.98 -0.56 -9.16
CA ARG A 97 3.24 -1.59 -9.90
C ARG A 97 2.90 -1.16 -11.32
N GLU A 98 2.62 0.12 -11.56
CA GLU A 98 2.46 0.66 -12.91
C GLU A 98 3.76 0.58 -13.71
N ASP A 99 4.90 0.97 -13.12
CA ASP A 99 6.22 0.85 -13.76
C ASP A 99 6.54 -0.61 -14.16
N TYR A 100 6.21 -1.56 -13.28
CA TYR A 100 6.33 -2.99 -13.54
C TYR A 100 5.42 -3.44 -14.70
N ALA A 101 4.14 -3.06 -14.67
CA ALA A 101 3.18 -3.40 -15.71
C ALA A 101 3.58 -2.83 -17.08
N ASP A 102 4.09 -1.59 -17.11
CA ASP A 102 4.63 -0.96 -18.30
C ASP A 102 5.83 -1.73 -18.86
N ALA A 103 6.79 -2.08 -18.01
CA ALA A 103 7.95 -2.90 -18.41
C ALA A 103 7.55 -4.27 -18.97
N LEU A 104 6.58 -4.96 -18.35
CA LEU A 104 6.04 -6.21 -18.88
C LEU A 104 5.47 -6.05 -20.30
N THR A 105 4.71 -4.98 -20.55
CA THR A 105 4.13 -4.75 -21.90
C THR A 105 5.18 -4.44 -22.96
N ARG A 106 6.36 -3.97 -22.58
CA ARG A 106 7.52 -3.79 -23.47
C ARG A 106 8.31 -5.09 -23.71
N GLY A 107 7.93 -6.19 -23.05
CA GLY A 107 8.62 -7.48 -23.15
C GLY A 107 9.87 -7.57 -22.26
N GLU A 108 9.99 -6.69 -21.28
CA GLU A 108 11.08 -6.72 -20.30
C GLU A 108 10.82 -7.75 -19.19
N GLN A 109 11.83 -8.03 -18.37
CA GLN A 109 11.72 -8.87 -17.17
C GLN A 109 11.98 -8.00 -15.92
N PRO A 110 11.02 -7.13 -15.55
CA PRO A 110 11.18 -6.22 -14.42
C PRO A 110 11.22 -6.97 -13.08
N VAL A 111 11.80 -6.32 -12.08
CA VAL A 111 11.74 -6.74 -10.67
C VAL A 111 11.09 -5.61 -9.88
N LEU A 112 10.04 -5.94 -9.13
CA LEU A 112 9.41 -4.98 -8.23
C LEU A 112 10.31 -4.81 -6.99
N THR A 113 10.85 -3.61 -6.78
CA THR A 113 11.70 -3.31 -5.63
C THR A 113 10.91 -2.47 -4.63
N ILE A 114 10.67 -3.03 -3.44
CA ILE A 114 9.92 -2.36 -2.38
C ILE A 114 10.85 -1.39 -1.63
N PRO A 115 10.50 -0.10 -1.53
CA PRO A 115 11.29 0.89 -0.83
C PRO A 115 11.24 0.71 0.69
N MET A 116 12.25 1.28 1.35
CA MET A 116 12.35 1.36 2.80
C MET A 116 12.08 2.79 3.23
N THR A 117 11.20 2.96 4.21
CA THR A 117 10.91 4.24 4.88
C THR A 117 11.08 4.04 6.38
N ASP A 118 11.79 4.95 7.03
CA ASP A 118 12.10 4.87 8.47
C ASP A 118 12.73 3.53 8.92
N GLY A 119 13.49 2.90 8.02
CA GLY A 119 14.16 1.62 8.28
C GLY A 119 13.28 0.38 8.15
N MET A 120 12.03 0.52 7.70
CA MET A 120 11.10 -0.59 7.44
C MET A 120 10.62 -0.61 5.98
N PRO A 121 10.36 -1.79 5.39
CA PRO A 121 9.71 -1.86 4.08
C PRO A 121 8.33 -1.20 4.15
N ILE A 122 7.94 -0.44 3.12
CA ILE A 122 6.61 0.22 3.10
C ILE A 122 5.48 -0.79 3.29
N ILE A 123 5.60 -2.01 2.77
CA ILE A 123 4.61 -3.08 2.94
C ILE A 123 4.41 -3.45 4.42
N ALA A 124 5.48 -3.47 5.21
CA ALA A 124 5.38 -3.76 6.64
C ALA A 124 4.69 -2.61 7.39
N ARG A 125 4.98 -1.35 7.03
CA ARG A 125 4.26 -0.18 7.57
C ARG A 125 2.78 -0.21 7.23
N MET A 126 2.44 -0.61 6.02
CA MET A 126 1.06 -0.73 5.55
C MET A 126 0.27 -1.75 6.35
N ASP A 127 0.85 -2.94 6.57
CA ASP A 127 0.23 -4.02 7.34
C ASP A 127 0.14 -3.69 8.85
N ASP A 128 1.13 -2.97 9.40
CA ASP A 128 1.12 -2.57 10.81
C ASP A 128 0.05 -1.49 11.10
N THR A 129 -0.24 -0.60 10.13
CA THR A 129 -1.13 0.56 10.32
C THR A 129 -2.62 0.22 10.35
N ALA A 130 -3.05 -0.72 9.52
CA ALA A 130 -4.46 -1.12 9.43
C ALA A 130 -4.56 -2.58 8.98
N ASP A 131 -5.66 -3.25 9.35
CA ASP A 131 -5.95 -4.62 8.89
C ASP A 131 -6.39 -4.62 7.42
N CYS A 132 -5.42 -4.45 6.52
CA CYS A 132 -5.58 -4.30 5.08
C CYS A 132 -4.66 -5.29 4.34
N SER A 133 -5.01 -6.56 4.43
CA SER A 133 -4.15 -7.75 4.31
C SER A 133 -3.79 -8.20 2.88
N VAL A 134 -3.55 -7.27 1.95
CA VAL A 134 -3.17 -7.59 0.55
C VAL A 134 -1.88 -6.93 0.07
N ALA A 135 -1.27 -6.05 0.87
CA ALA A 135 -0.05 -5.34 0.47
C ALA A 135 1.10 -6.31 0.11
N ALA A 136 1.32 -7.33 0.94
CA ALA A 136 2.35 -8.35 0.71
C ALA A 136 2.12 -9.21 -0.55
N GLU A 137 0.85 -9.47 -0.90
CA GLU A 137 0.47 -10.16 -2.15
C GLU A 137 0.75 -9.26 -3.35
N LEU A 138 0.33 -7.99 -3.27
CA LEU A 138 0.51 -7.00 -4.31
C LEU A 138 1.99 -6.64 -4.54
N ALA A 139 2.84 -6.82 -3.54
CA ALA A 139 4.29 -6.68 -3.66
C ALA A 139 4.96 -7.83 -4.45
N GLN A 140 4.22 -8.87 -4.83
CA GLN A 140 4.73 -10.06 -5.52
C GLN A 140 3.96 -10.32 -6.81
N PRO A 141 4.21 -9.53 -7.88
CA PRO A 141 3.53 -9.74 -9.14
C PRO A 141 3.90 -11.11 -9.76
N PRO A 142 2.97 -11.76 -10.47
CA PRO A 142 3.24 -13.03 -11.14
C PRO A 142 4.31 -12.85 -12.21
N VAL A 143 5.20 -13.83 -12.31
CA VAL A 143 6.16 -13.93 -13.41
C VAL A 143 5.47 -14.65 -14.58
N PRO A 144 5.40 -14.05 -15.78
CA PRO A 144 4.80 -14.73 -16.93
C PRO A 144 5.56 -16.02 -17.28
N GLY A 145 4.86 -17.15 -17.37
CA GLY A 145 5.42 -18.41 -17.85
C GLY A 145 6.30 -19.19 -16.86
N SER A 146 6.21 -18.89 -15.56
CA SER A 146 6.78 -19.69 -14.47
C SER A 146 5.89 -20.88 -14.07
#